data_AF-A0A1I2AVS5-F1
#
_entry.id   AF-A0A1I2AVS5-F1
#
_cell.length_a   1.000
_cell.length_b   1.000
_cell.length_c   1.000
_cell.angle_alpha   90.00
_cell.angle_beta   90.00
_cell.angle_gamma   90.00
#
_symmetry.space_group_name_H-M   'P 1'
#
loop_
_entity.id
_entity.type
_entity.pdbx_description
1 polymer ?
#
loop_
_entity_poly.entity_id
_entity_poly.type
_entity_poly.pdbx_seq_one_letter_code
_entity_poly.pdbx_strand_id
1 'polypeptide(L)'
;MYLQARTTDPMMPLRLFKDRTRSGSYATMLFIGAGMFATFYFLTLYMQLILGYSPVRTGFAYLPFSFGMAMAAGISSKLVTHLAPRLIAGPGLLIAAVGMLWFATLEPDSSYTAHLMPAMFVTALGLGMSFVPMTLGAVSGVSHQDTGVASALLNTAQQIGGALGLAILSTISTSAADGKLPEAAGSLYRGLATKDFALVAKAGDAVTHGYTMAFVAAAAMFVAGLLVTGFAINAGRQQHTEGAAPVHMG
;
A
#
# COMPACT_ATOMS: atom_id res chain seq x y z
N MET A 1 -12.59 -15.47 -20.08
CA MET A 1 -12.76 -14.06 -20.50
C MET A 1 -13.55 -13.90 -21.80
N TYR A 2 -13.22 -14.59 -22.89
CA TYR A 2 -13.94 -14.48 -24.19
C TYR A 2 -15.43 -14.91 -24.13
N LEU A 3 -15.78 -15.85 -23.25
CA LEU A 3 -17.16 -16.32 -23.04
C LEU A 3 -18.05 -15.30 -22.30
N GLN A 4 -17.48 -14.45 -21.42
CA GLN A 4 -18.25 -13.43 -20.70
C GLN A 4 -18.64 -12.25 -21.60
N ALA A 5 -17.92 -12.00 -22.69
CA ALA A 5 -18.22 -10.91 -23.60
C ALA A 5 -19.49 -11.13 -24.45
N ARG A 6 -20.05 -12.35 -24.46
CA ARG A 6 -21.22 -12.73 -25.28
C ARG A 6 -22.49 -13.08 -24.50
N THR A 7 -22.47 -13.01 -23.17
CA THR A 7 -23.65 -13.26 -22.34
C THR A 7 -24.45 -11.98 -22.14
N THR A 8 -25.78 -12.07 -22.19
CA THR A 8 -26.75 -10.97 -22.07
C THR A 8 -26.68 -10.24 -20.72
N ASP A 9 -26.09 -10.86 -19.70
CA ASP A 9 -25.88 -10.32 -18.36
C ASP A 9 -24.47 -10.65 -17.82
N PRO A 10 -23.42 -9.96 -18.32
CA PRO A 10 -22.05 -10.28 -17.95
C PRO A 10 -21.71 -9.74 -16.55
N MET A 11 -21.48 -10.65 -15.60
CA MET A 11 -21.01 -10.37 -14.22
C MET A 11 -19.78 -9.43 -14.15
N MET A 12 -19.02 -9.30 -15.24
CA MET A 12 -17.90 -8.38 -15.39
C MET A 12 -18.12 -7.55 -16.67
N PRO A 13 -18.70 -6.35 -16.57
CA PRO A 13 -18.86 -5.48 -17.72
C PRO A 13 -17.47 -5.02 -18.17
N LEU A 14 -16.88 -5.68 -19.17
CA LEU A 14 -15.54 -5.35 -19.69
C LEU A 14 -15.43 -3.89 -20.17
N ARG A 15 -16.58 -3.25 -20.45
CA ARG A 15 -16.74 -1.80 -20.65
C ARG A 15 -16.14 -0.97 -19.51
N LEU A 16 -16.08 -1.48 -18.28
CA LEU A 16 -15.53 -0.75 -17.14
C LEU A 16 -14.04 -0.47 -17.30
N PHE A 17 -13.27 -1.35 -17.95
CA PHE A 17 -11.84 -1.16 -18.19
C PHE A 17 -11.52 -0.21 -19.36
N LYS A 18 -12.53 0.17 -20.15
CA LYS A 18 -12.35 1.11 -21.26
C LYS A 18 -12.08 2.53 -20.78
N ASP A 19 -12.49 2.86 -19.55
CA ASP A 19 -12.16 4.13 -18.93
C ASP A 19 -10.71 4.12 -18.41
N ARG A 20 -9.90 5.05 -18.91
CA ARG A 20 -8.47 5.13 -18.62
C ARG A 20 -8.20 5.52 -17.16
N THR A 21 -9.04 6.37 -16.57
CA THR A 21 -8.92 6.78 -15.15
C THR A 21 -9.25 5.62 -14.23
N ARG A 22 -10.28 4.84 -14.55
CA ARG A 22 -10.69 3.65 -13.79
C ARG A 22 -9.62 2.57 -13.84
N SER A 23 -9.17 2.22 -15.04
CA SER A 23 -8.07 1.24 -15.22
C SER A 23 -6.78 1.71 -14.56
N GLY A 24 -6.46 3.01 -14.63
CA GLY A 24 -5.35 3.62 -13.90
C GLY A 24 -5.50 3.50 -12.38
N SER A 25 -6.71 3.65 -11.86
CA SER A 25 -7.00 3.51 -10.43
C SER A 25 -6.82 2.08 -9.95
N TYR A 26 -7.28 1.08 -10.73
CA TYR A 26 -7.04 -0.34 -10.42
C TYR A 26 -5.56 -0.70 -10.44
N ALA A 27 -4.83 -0.27 -11.48
CA ALA A 27 -3.40 -0.52 -11.58
C ALA A 27 -2.62 0.15 -10.44
N THR A 28 -2.97 1.39 -10.08
CA THR A 28 -2.35 2.10 -8.95
C THR A 28 -2.66 1.40 -7.63
N MET A 29 -3.90 0.94 -7.43
CA MET A 29 -4.31 0.23 -6.23
C MET A 29 -3.56 -1.11 -6.06
N LEU A 30 -3.18 -1.76 -7.16
CA LEU A 30 -2.30 -2.94 -7.13
C LEU A 30 -0.95 -2.60 -6.48
N PHE A 31 -0.31 -1.49 -6.88
CA PHE A 31 0.95 -1.04 -6.26
C PHE A 31 0.78 -0.58 -4.82
N ILE A 32 -0.33 0.12 -4.50
CA ILE A 32 -0.68 0.50 -3.12
C ILE A 32 -0.82 -0.75 -2.25
N GLY A 33 -1.57 -1.76 -2.71
CA GLY A 33 -1.74 -3.03 -2.03
C GLY A 33 -0.41 -3.74 -1.79
N ALA A 34 0.43 -3.85 -2.83
CA ALA A 34 1.75 -4.46 -2.75
C ALA A 34 2.61 -3.85 -1.63
N GLY A 35 2.80 -2.54 -1.66
CA GLY A 35 3.63 -1.87 -0.66
C GLY A 35 2.99 -1.88 0.73
N MET A 36 1.68 -1.65 0.84
CA MET A 36 0.97 -1.63 2.12
C MET A 36 1.09 -2.98 2.85
N PHE A 37 0.78 -4.09 2.18
CA PHE A 37 0.84 -5.42 2.80
C PHE A 37 2.28 -5.81 3.16
N ALA A 38 3.24 -5.53 2.27
CA ALA A 38 4.65 -5.75 2.56
C ALA A 38 5.14 -4.94 3.76
N THR A 39 4.70 -3.68 3.88
CA THR A 39 5.03 -2.83 5.04
C THR A 39 4.56 -3.44 6.33
N PHE A 40 3.28 -3.80 6.40
CA PHE A 40 2.73 -4.44 7.60
C PHE A 40 3.46 -5.74 7.92
N TYR A 41 3.82 -6.54 6.91
CA TYR A 41 4.56 -7.77 7.12
C TYR A 41 5.96 -7.52 7.69
N PHE A 42 6.82 -6.80 6.97
CA PHE A 42 8.22 -6.59 7.36
C PHE A 42 8.37 -5.75 8.62
N LEU A 43 7.55 -4.71 8.79
CA LEU A 43 7.63 -3.86 9.96
C LEU A 43 7.18 -4.60 11.22
N THR A 44 6.21 -5.51 11.10
CA THR A 44 5.82 -6.42 12.19
C THR A 44 6.94 -7.39 12.52
N LEU A 45 7.58 -8.00 11.52
CA LEU A 45 8.72 -8.90 11.74
C LEU A 45 9.89 -8.16 12.37
N TYR A 46 10.21 -6.96 11.91
CA TYR A 46 11.25 -6.12 12.51
C TYR A 46 10.94 -5.80 13.97
N MET A 47 9.73 -5.34 14.29
CA MET A 47 9.35 -5.04 15.68
C MET A 47 9.40 -6.28 16.59
N GLN A 48 8.92 -7.43 16.13
CA GLN A 48 8.81 -8.62 16.98
C GLN A 48 10.12 -9.42 17.05
N LEU A 49 10.81 -9.61 15.93
CA LEU A 49 12.01 -10.45 15.85
C LEU A 49 13.29 -9.68 16.14
N ILE A 50 13.36 -8.39 15.77
CA ILE A 50 14.57 -7.56 15.95
C ILE A 50 14.46 -6.72 17.21
N LEU A 51 13.36 -5.96 17.38
CA LEU A 51 13.16 -5.13 18.58
C LEU A 51 12.61 -5.91 19.79
N GLY A 52 12.23 -7.18 19.60
CA GLY A 52 11.71 -8.04 20.67
C GLY A 52 10.36 -7.59 21.24
N TYR A 53 9.54 -6.85 20.47
CA TYR A 53 8.24 -6.40 20.91
C TYR A 53 7.28 -7.58 21.05
N SER A 54 6.44 -7.57 22.09
CA SER A 54 5.30 -8.48 22.16
C SER A 54 4.26 -8.13 21.09
N PRO A 55 3.38 -9.06 20.69
CA PRO A 55 2.31 -8.78 19.73
C PRO A 55 1.42 -7.61 20.16
N VAL A 56 1.09 -7.53 21.46
CA VAL A 56 0.28 -6.43 22.01
C VAL A 56 1.02 -5.10 21.90
N ARG A 57 2.31 -5.06 22.25
CA ARG A 57 3.14 -3.84 22.11
C ARG A 57 3.27 -3.41 20.65
N THR A 58 3.40 -4.37 19.73
CA THR A 58 3.43 -4.13 18.29
C THR A 58 2.12 -3.51 17.80
N GLY A 59 0.97 -3.99 18.29
CA GLY A 59 -0.34 -3.39 17.99
C GLY A 59 -0.42 -1.92 18.41
N PHE A 60 0.01 -1.59 19.64
CA PHE A 60 0.07 -0.20 20.10
C PHE A 60 1.08 0.64 19.31
N ALA A 61 2.18 0.03 18.86
CA ALA A 61 3.18 0.71 18.03
C ALA A 61 2.65 1.14 16.65
N TYR A 62 1.57 0.53 16.16
CA TYR A 62 0.92 0.94 14.90
C TYR A 62 -0.06 2.12 15.05
N LEU A 63 -0.33 2.62 16.26
CA LEU A 63 -1.23 3.76 16.45
C LEU A 63 -0.90 4.98 15.57
N PRO A 64 0.38 5.42 15.44
CA PRO A 64 0.73 6.53 14.56
C PRO A 64 0.36 6.28 13.11
N PHE A 65 0.49 5.03 12.64
CA PHE A 65 0.08 4.65 11.30
C PHE A 65 -1.43 4.84 11.11
N SER A 66 -2.26 4.35 12.05
CA SER A 66 -3.71 4.53 12.02
C SER A 66 -4.13 6.01 12.03
N PHE A 67 -3.49 6.82 12.88
CA PHE A 67 -3.73 8.27 12.94
C PHE A 67 -3.35 8.97 11.63
N GLY A 68 -2.18 8.65 11.07
CA GLY A 68 -1.73 9.20 9.79
C GLY A 68 -2.69 8.84 8.65
N MET A 69 -3.15 7.59 8.59
CA MET A 69 -4.08 7.12 7.57
C MET A 69 -5.43 7.84 7.68
N ALA A 70 -5.99 7.95 8.90
CA ALA A 70 -7.26 8.65 9.14
C ALA A 70 -7.17 10.15 8.80
N MET A 71 -6.08 10.80 9.20
CA MET A 71 -5.82 12.20 8.88
C MET A 71 -5.72 12.42 7.37
N ALA A 72 -4.93 11.60 6.68
CA ALA A 72 -4.78 11.69 5.24
C ALA A 72 -6.08 11.38 4.49
N ALA A 73 -6.89 10.43 4.95
CA ALA A 73 -8.20 10.17 4.36
C ALA A 73 -9.14 11.38 4.48
N GLY A 74 -9.14 12.05 5.64
CA GLY A 74 -9.91 13.29 5.85
C GLY A 74 -9.44 14.45 4.99
N ILE A 75 -8.12 14.67 4.91
CA ILE A 75 -7.50 15.67 4.03
C ILE A 75 -7.83 15.35 2.58
N SER A 76 -7.58 14.12 2.15
CA SER A 76 -7.79 13.70 0.76
C SER A 76 -9.25 13.83 0.34
N SER A 77 -10.21 13.47 1.20
CA SER A 77 -11.66 13.62 0.94
C SER A 77 -12.08 15.06 0.71
N LYS A 78 -11.39 16.02 1.35
CA LYS A 78 -11.60 17.46 1.09
C LYS A 78 -10.87 17.94 -0.17
N LEU A 79 -9.67 17.42 -0.44
CA LEU A 79 -8.88 17.87 -1.59
C LEU A 79 -9.49 17.41 -2.92
N VAL A 80 -10.12 16.22 -2.97
CA VAL A 80 -10.72 15.68 -4.21
C VAL A 80 -11.88 16.53 -4.76
N THR A 81 -12.50 17.38 -3.94
CA THR A 81 -13.54 18.31 -4.41
C THR A 81 -12.94 19.49 -5.19
N HIS A 82 -11.65 19.78 -4.98
CA HIS A 82 -10.98 20.95 -5.55
C HIS A 82 -9.79 20.61 -6.46
N LEU A 83 -9.26 19.39 -6.42
CA LEU A 83 -8.09 18.97 -7.20
C LEU A 83 -8.40 17.70 -8.00
N ALA A 84 -7.71 17.54 -9.13
CA ALA A 84 -7.77 16.29 -9.88
C ALA A 84 -7.15 15.14 -9.06
N PRO A 85 -7.71 13.91 -9.11
CA PRO A 85 -7.23 12.77 -8.32
C PRO A 85 -5.72 12.51 -8.41
N ARG A 86 -5.13 12.68 -9.60
CA ARG A 86 -3.69 12.51 -9.83
C ARG A 86 -2.81 13.49 -9.03
N LEU A 87 -3.31 14.70 -8.77
CA LEU A 87 -2.57 15.75 -8.05
C LEU A 87 -2.55 15.52 -6.53
N ILE A 88 -3.37 14.59 -6.05
CA ILE A 88 -3.41 14.18 -4.65
C ILE A 88 -2.68 12.85 -4.50
N ALA A 89 -3.04 11.85 -5.32
CA ALA A 89 -2.46 10.52 -5.25
C ALA A 89 -1.00 10.48 -5.70
N GLY A 90 -0.59 11.29 -6.68
CA GLY A 90 0.80 11.34 -7.11
C GLY A 90 1.76 11.74 -5.98
N PRO A 91 1.59 12.94 -5.37
CA PRO A 91 2.37 13.32 -4.20
C PRO A 91 2.24 12.34 -3.04
N GLY A 92 1.05 11.76 -2.81
CA GLY A 92 0.85 10.72 -1.80
C GLY A 92 1.74 9.49 -2.02
N LEU A 93 1.81 8.96 -3.25
CA LEU A 93 2.66 7.82 -3.60
C LEU A 93 4.15 8.16 -3.47
N LEU A 94 4.54 9.40 -3.80
CA LEU A 94 5.91 9.86 -3.59
C LEU A 94 6.26 9.91 -2.09
N ILE A 95 5.35 10.43 -1.26
CA ILE A 95 5.50 10.45 0.20
C ILE A 95 5.58 9.03 0.76
N ALA A 96 4.75 8.11 0.26
CA ALA A 96 4.81 6.71 0.65
C ALA A 96 6.15 6.05 0.24
N ALA A 97 6.68 6.38 -0.94
CA ALA A 97 7.99 5.91 -1.38
C ALA A 97 9.13 6.44 -0.49
N VAL A 98 9.08 7.73 -0.11
CA VAL A 98 10.02 8.31 0.87
C VAL A 98 9.89 7.62 2.22
N GLY A 99 8.68 7.32 2.67
CA GLY A 99 8.42 6.54 3.89
C GLY A 99 9.03 5.13 3.84
N MET A 100 8.94 4.44 2.71
CA MET A 100 9.62 3.16 2.50
C MET A 100 11.14 3.30 2.58
N LEU A 101 11.73 4.32 1.94
CA LEU A 101 13.16 4.57 2.02
C LEU A 101 13.60 4.92 3.44
N TRP A 102 12.74 5.58 4.23
CA TRP A 102 13.00 5.82 5.65
C TRP A 102 12.98 4.51 6.44
N PHE A 103 12.04 3.60 6.19
CA PHE A 103 12.09 2.27 6.80
C PHE A 103 13.34 1.48 6.41
N ALA A 104 13.88 1.70 5.22
CA ALA A 104 15.12 1.07 4.78
C ALA A 104 16.34 1.48 5.62
N THR A 105 16.27 2.62 6.34
CA THR A 105 17.33 3.07 7.26
C THR A 105 17.15 2.57 8.69
N LEU A 106 16.20 1.66 8.96
CA LEU A 106 16.00 1.10 10.29
C LEU A 106 17.14 0.15 10.66
N GLU A 107 17.77 0.43 11.78
CA GLU A 107 18.82 -0.38 12.40
C GLU A 107 18.28 -1.09 13.65
N PRO A 108 18.91 -2.18 14.14
CA PRO A 108 18.40 -2.93 15.29
C PRO A 108 18.21 -2.13 16.60
N ASP A 109 18.87 -0.99 16.75
CA ASP A 109 18.82 -0.10 17.91
C ASP A 109 18.00 1.19 17.67
N SER A 110 17.28 1.27 16.54
CA SER A 110 16.52 2.46 16.17
C SER A 110 15.45 2.82 17.21
N SER A 111 15.46 4.09 17.61
CA SER A 111 14.48 4.63 18.56
C SER A 111 13.07 4.66 17.96
N TYR A 112 12.10 4.14 18.72
CA TYR A 112 10.70 4.14 18.31
C TYR A 112 10.17 5.55 18.04
N THR A 113 10.38 6.49 18.96
CA THR A 113 9.80 7.83 18.89
C THR A 113 10.50 8.72 17.87
N ALA A 114 11.81 8.53 17.67
CA ALA A 114 12.61 9.39 16.80
C ALA A 114 12.68 8.89 15.35
N HIS A 115 12.54 7.59 15.11
CA HIS A 115 12.68 7.00 13.77
C HIS A 115 11.42 6.24 13.34
N LEU A 116 11.01 5.22 14.08
CA LEU A 116 9.95 4.31 13.63
C LEU A 116 8.59 5.01 13.52
N MET A 117 8.20 5.77 14.55
CA MET A 117 6.92 6.47 14.62
C MET A 117 6.78 7.55 13.53
N PRO A 118 7.76 8.46 13.32
CA PRO A 118 7.70 9.41 12.20
C PRO A 118 7.62 8.72 10.83
N ALA A 119 8.42 7.67 10.60
CA ALA A 119 8.39 6.93 9.34
C ALA A 119 7.03 6.25 9.09
N MET A 120 6.43 5.65 10.13
CA MET A 120 5.05 5.11 10.09
C MET A 120 4.03 6.17 9.74
N PHE A 121 4.10 7.33 10.40
CA PHE A 121 3.16 8.42 10.19
C PHE A 121 3.26 8.99 8.76
N VAL A 122 4.48 9.26 8.28
CA VAL A 122 4.74 9.75 6.92
C VAL A 122 4.25 8.75 5.87
N THR A 123 4.57 7.47 6.04
CA THR A 123 4.13 6.41 5.13
C THR A 123 2.60 6.33 5.07
N ALA A 124 1.95 6.34 6.24
CA ALA A 124 0.49 6.30 6.34
C ALA A 124 -0.18 7.53 5.72
N LEU A 125 0.43 8.72 5.87
CA LEU A 125 -0.06 9.93 5.21
C LEU A 125 -0.03 9.79 3.68
N GLY A 126 1.10 9.31 3.14
CA GLY A 126 1.24 9.09 1.69
C GLY A 126 0.24 8.07 1.13
N LEU A 127 0.09 6.95 1.83
CA LEU A 127 -0.88 5.92 1.48
C LEU A 127 -2.32 6.44 1.55
N GLY A 128 -2.69 7.15 2.62
CA GLY A 128 -4.04 7.69 2.80
C GLY A 128 -4.42 8.73 1.76
N MET A 129 -3.47 9.60 1.38
CA MET A 129 -3.68 10.60 0.31
C MET A 129 -3.84 9.94 -1.06
N SER A 130 -3.30 8.75 -1.25
CA SER A 130 -3.42 8.00 -2.50
C SER A 130 -4.65 7.12 -2.54
N PHE A 131 -5.08 6.61 -1.39
CA PHE A 131 -6.15 5.63 -1.30
C PHE A 131 -7.51 6.19 -1.72
N VAL A 132 -7.89 7.34 -1.15
CA VAL A 132 -9.22 7.95 -1.38
C VAL A 132 -9.43 8.33 -2.85
N PRO A 133 -8.50 9.03 -3.55
CA PRO A 133 -8.70 9.41 -4.94
C PRO A 133 -8.74 8.21 -5.89
N MET A 134 -8.03 7.11 -5.58
CA MET A 134 -8.13 5.87 -6.37
C MET A 134 -9.49 5.21 -6.20
N THR A 135 -10.05 5.22 -4.98
CA THR A 135 -11.40 4.71 -4.74
C THR A 135 -12.45 5.50 -5.49
N LEU A 136 -12.38 6.83 -5.45
CA LEU A 136 -13.30 7.68 -6.21
C LEU A 136 -13.10 7.55 -7.72
N GLY A 137 -11.85 7.44 -8.19
CA GLY A 137 -11.53 7.20 -9.59
C GLY A 137 -12.07 5.86 -10.12
N ALA A 138 -12.09 4.83 -9.27
CA ALA A 138 -12.61 3.52 -9.61
C ALA A 138 -14.12 3.52 -9.89
N VAL A 139 -14.88 4.30 -9.12
CA VAL A 139 -16.36 4.36 -9.25
C VAL A 139 -16.85 5.56 -10.06
N SER A 140 -15.94 6.44 -10.52
CA SER A 140 -16.30 7.62 -11.30
C SER A 140 -16.94 7.25 -12.63
N GLY A 141 -18.09 7.87 -12.95
CA GLY A 141 -18.82 7.65 -14.20
C GLY A 141 -19.37 6.22 -14.36
N VAL A 142 -19.50 5.48 -13.26
CA VAL A 142 -20.11 4.14 -13.22
C VAL A 142 -21.61 4.28 -12.97
N SER A 143 -22.43 3.46 -13.64
CA SER A 143 -23.88 3.40 -13.37
C SER A 143 -24.12 2.89 -11.94
N HIS A 144 -25.22 3.27 -11.27
CA HIS A 144 -25.53 2.79 -9.92
C HIS A 144 -25.53 1.25 -9.79
N GLN A 145 -25.89 0.56 -10.86
CA GLN A 145 -25.93 -0.91 -10.93
C GLN A 145 -24.52 -1.54 -10.96
N ASP A 146 -23.54 -0.82 -11.52
CA ASP A 146 -22.18 -1.30 -11.71
C ASP A 146 -21.20 -0.86 -10.59
N THR A 147 -21.59 0.07 -9.70
CA THR A 147 -20.73 0.60 -8.63
C THR A 147 -20.20 -0.49 -7.70
N GLY A 148 -21.03 -1.50 -7.41
CA GLY A 148 -20.63 -2.66 -6.63
C GLY A 148 -19.51 -3.45 -7.30
N VAL A 149 -19.63 -3.71 -8.61
CA VAL A 149 -18.60 -4.40 -9.40
C VAL A 149 -17.32 -3.58 -9.48
N ALA A 150 -17.43 -2.26 -9.70
CA ALA A 150 -16.27 -1.38 -9.76
C ALA A 150 -15.47 -1.35 -8.44
N SER A 151 -16.18 -1.35 -7.31
CA SER A 151 -15.57 -1.39 -5.97
C SER A 151 -14.99 -2.76 -5.65
N ALA A 152 -15.65 -3.84 -6.08
CA ALA A 152 -15.12 -5.20 -5.96
C ALA A 152 -13.82 -5.34 -6.74
N LEU A 153 -13.76 -4.84 -7.98
CA LEU A 153 -12.54 -4.87 -8.79
C LEU A 153 -11.39 -4.08 -8.16
N LEU A 154 -11.67 -2.94 -7.53
CA LEU A 154 -10.66 -2.18 -6.82
C LEU A 154 -10.07 -2.97 -5.64
N ASN A 155 -10.93 -3.58 -4.82
CA ASN A 155 -10.51 -4.43 -3.71
C ASN A 155 -9.76 -5.66 -4.22
N THR A 156 -10.20 -6.29 -5.30
CA THR A 156 -9.50 -7.40 -5.93
C THR A 156 -8.11 -6.97 -6.41
N ALA A 157 -7.99 -5.82 -7.07
CA ALA A 157 -6.69 -5.28 -7.48
C ALA A 157 -5.78 -5.03 -6.28
N GLN A 158 -6.32 -4.48 -5.18
CA GLN A 158 -5.60 -4.30 -3.93
C GLN A 158 -5.10 -5.63 -3.34
N GLN A 159 -5.97 -6.64 -3.26
CA GLN A 159 -5.65 -7.93 -2.65
C GLN A 159 -4.66 -8.74 -3.50
N ILE A 160 -4.85 -8.74 -4.82
CA ILE A 160 -3.90 -9.36 -5.76
C ILE A 160 -2.56 -8.64 -5.69
N GLY A 161 -2.57 -7.31 -5.68
CA GLY A 161 -1.37 -6.49 -5.51
C GLY A 161 -0.65 -6.78 -4.20
N GLY A 162 -1.39 -6.85 -3.09
CA GLY A 162 -0.87 -7.20 -1.78
C GLY A 162 -0.20 -8.57 -1.75
N ALA A 163 -0.87 -9.59 -2.28
CA ALA A 163 -0.34 -10.95 -2.31
C ALA A 163 0.90 -11.08 -3.22
N LEU A 164 0.82 -10.58 -4.46
CA LEU A 164 1.94 -10.63 -5.42
C LEU A 164 3.12 -9.78 -4.95
N GLY A 165 2.85 -8.57 -4.49
CA GLY A 165 3.85 -7.66 -3.96
C GLY A 165 4.56 -8.23 -2.76
N LEU A 166 3.81 -8.77 -1.78
CA LEU A 166 4.39 -9.42 -0.62
C LEU A 166 5.23 -10.64 -1.02
N ALA A 167 4.77 -11.47 -1.96
CA ALA A 167 5.55 -12.62 -2.44
C ALA A 167 6.89 -12.18 -3.06
N ILE A 168 6.86 -11.20 -3.98
CA ILE A 168 8.06 -10.66 -4.62
C ILE A 168 9.01 -10.06 -3.60
N LEU A 169 8.50 -9.20 -2.71
CA LEU A 169 9.31 -8.51 -1.71
C LEU A 169 9.85 -9.46 -0.65
N SER A 170 9.10 -10.50 -0.28
CA SER A 170 9.57 -11.58 0.60
C SER A 170 10.69 -12.40 -0.04
N THR A 171 10.57 -12.72 -1.34
CA THR A 171 11.66 -13.36 -2.08
C THR A 171 12.90 -12.47 -2.14
N ILE A 172 12.75 -11.16 -2.41
CA ILE A 172 13.86 -10.20 -2.40
C ILE A 172 14.52 -10.16 -1.00
N SER A 173 13.72 -10.03 0.05
CA SER A 173 14.20 -9.99 1.44
C SER A 173 14.98 -11.25 1.79
N THR A 174 14.42 -12.42 1.49
CA THR A 174 15.02 -13.71 1.83
C THR A 174 16.32 -13.91 1.04
N SER A 175 16.31 -13.61 -0.26
CA SER A 175 17.51 -13.73 -1.10
C SER A 175 18.63 -12.79 -0.67
N ALA A 176 18.29 -11.54 -0.29
CA ALA A 176 19.26 -10.57 0.20
C ALA A 176 19.85 -10.97 1.57
N ALA A 177 19.01 -11.50 2.47
CA ALA A 177 19.46 -12.00 3.76
C ALA A 177 20.37 -13.24 3.61
N ASP A 178 19.97 -14.19 2.76
CA ASP A 178 20.74 -15.41 2.51
C ASP A 178 22.06 -15.14 1.78
N GLY A 179 22.14 -14.07 0.99
CA GLY A 179 23.38 -13.57 0.41
C GLY A 179 24.41 -13.12 1.47
N LYS A 180 23.96 -12.69 2.65
CA LYS A 180 24.84 -12.36 3.80
C LYS A 180 25.10 -13.56 4.70
N LEU A 181 24.08 -14.35 4.98
CA LEU A 181 24.17 -15.54 5.83
C LEU A 181 23.23 -16.62 5.29
N PRO A 182 23.74 -17.76 4.79
CA PRO A 182 22.88 -18.85 4.34
C PRO A 182 21.88 -19.28 5.42
N GLU A 183 20.62 -19.45 5.03
CA GLU A 183 19.50 -19.72 5.94
C GLU A 183 19.39 -18.67 7.05
N ALA A 184 19.49 -17.39 6.73
CA ALA A 184 19.52 -16.30 7.71
C ALA A 184 18.33 -16.35 8.66
N ALA A 185 17.12 -16.49 8.11
CA ALA A 185 15.90 -16.60 8.90
C ALA A 185 15.89 -17.85 9.80
N GLY A 186 16.28 -19.01 9.25
CA GLY A 186 16.37 -20.25 10.02
C GLY A 186 17.41 -20.17 11.14
N SER A 187 18.54 -19.53 10.88
CA SER A 187 19.61 -19.27 11.84
C SER A 187 19.15 -18.34 12.96
N LEU A 188 18.35 -17.32 12.64
CA LEU A 188 17.76 -16.42 13.65
C LEU A 188 16.84 -17.18 14.61
N TYR A 189 15.93 -18.00 14.09
CA TYR A 189 15.04 -18.81 14.92
C TYR A 189 15.82 -19.82 15.78
N ARG A 190 16.84 -20.48 15.21
CA ARG A 190 17.71 -21.39 15.95
C ARG A 190 18.43 -20.66 17.09
N GLY A 191 19.04 -19.50 16.81
CA GLY A 191 19.72 -18.70 17.83
C GLY A 191 18.79 -18.25 18.96
N LEU A 192 17.56 -17.84 18.65
CA LEU A 192 16.56 -17.48 19.65
C LEU A 192 16.17 -18.69 20.53
N ALA A 193 16.02 -19.87 19.93
CA ALA A 193 15.68 -21.11 20.65
C ALA A 193 16.82 -21.60 21.55
N THR A 194 18.07 -21.51 21.09
CA THR A 194 19.25 -21.94 21.85
C THR A 194 19.82 -20.87 22.77
N LYS A 195 19.28 -19.64 22.73
CA LYS A 195 19.81 -18.45 23.42
C LYS A 195 21.27 -18.14 23.04
N ASP A 196 21.65 -18.45 21.80
CA ASP A 196 22.95 -18.09 21.25
C ASP A 196 22.91 -16.65 20.75
N PHE A 197 23.32 -15.72 21.62
CA PHE A 197 23.31 -14.29 21.32
C PHE A 197 24.22 -13.90 20.14
N ALA A 198 25.31 -14.63 19.91
CA ALA A 198 26.20 -14.35 18.79
C ALA A 198 25.54 -14.74 17.46
N LEU A 199 24.86 -15.89 17.42
CA LEU A 199 24.08 -16.31 16.25
C LEU A 199 22.89 -15.39 16.00
N VAL A 200 22.17 -14.99 17.05
CA VAL A 200 21.07 -14.02 16.95
C VAL A 200 21.54 -12.69 16.38
N ALA A 201 22.67 -12.16 16.86
CA ALA A 201 23.22 -10.90 16.35
C ALA A 201 23.59 -11.01 14.85
N LYS A 202 24.29 -12.08 14.46
CA LYS A 202 24.72 -12.29 13.08
C LYS A 202 23.53 -12.50 12.12
N ALA A 203 22.58 -13.34 12.52
CA ALA A 203 21.39 -13.62 11.72
C ALA A 203 20.42 -12.44 11.69
N GLY A 204 20.32 -11.69 12.80
CA GLY A 204 19.54 -10.46 12.90
C GLY A 204 20.01 -9.38 11.92
N ASP A 205 21.33 -9.17 11.79
CA ASP A 205 21.89 -8.24 10.78
C ASP A 205 21.55 -8.66 9.35
N ALA A 206 21.71 -9.96 9.04
CA ALA A 206 21.39 -10.49 7.72
C ALA A 206 19.90 -10.33 7.38
N VAL A 207 19.01 -10.67 8.31
CA VAL A 207 17.56 -10.53 8.13
C VAL A 207 17.14 -9.06 8.04
N THR A 208 17.72 -8.18 8.85
CA THR A 208 17.46 -6.72 8.81
C THR A 208 17.88 -6.14 7.46
N HIS A 209 19.03 -6.55 6.93
CA HIS A 209 19.45 -6.18 5.57
C HIS A 209 18.46 -6.66 4.49
N GLY A 210 17.91 -7.87 4.65
CA GLY A 210 16.82 -8.36 3.81
C GLY A 210 15.61 -7.43 3.82
N TYR A 211 15.17 -7.00 5.02
CA TYR A 211 14.06 -6.05 5.17
C TYR A 211 14.37 -4.70 4.53
N THR A 212 15.57 -4.17 4.71
CA THR A 212 16.04 -2.95 4.03
C THR A 212 15.88 -3.06 2.51
N MET A 213 16.33 -4.17 1.91
CA MET A 213 16.21 -4.38 0.46
C MET A 213 14.76 -4.51 0.00
N ALA A 214 13.90 -5.14 0.81
CA ALA A 214 12.47 -5.18 0.53
C ALA A 214 11.82 -3.79 0.61
N PHE A 215 12.18 -2.96 1.59
CA PHE A 215 11.66 -1.59 1.68
C PHE A 215 12.11 -0.73 0.49
N VAL A 216 13.36 -0.84 0.05
CA VAL A 216 13.84 -0.16 -1.17
C VAL A 216 13.06 -0.61 -2.41
N ALA A 217 12.84 -1.92 -2.56
CA ALA A 217 12.04 -2.45 -3.67
C ALA A 217 10.57 -1.99 -3.59
N ALA A 218 9.98 -1.92 -2.40
CA ALA A 218 8.64 -1.38 -2.19
C ALA A 218 8.56 0.11 -2.56
N ALA A 219 9.60 0.90 -2.26
CA ALA A 219 9.69 2.29 -2.71
C ALA A 219 9.65 2.40 -4.24
N ALA A 220 10.38 1.52 -4.94
CA ALA A 220 10.34 1.46 -6.41
C ALA A 220 8.95 1.07 -6.94
N MET A 221 8.23 0.17 -6.25
CA MET A 221 6.85 -0.19 -6.60
C MET A 221 5.90 1.02 -6.47
N PHE A 222 6.05 1.85 -5.44
CA PHE A 222 5.26 3.08 -5.32
C PHE A 222 5.62 4.13 -6.36
N VAL A 223 6.90 4.25 -6.74
CA VAL A 223 7.32 5.10 -7.87
C VAL A 223 6.70 4.59 -9.18
N ALA A 224 6.63 3.28 -9.41
CA ALA A 224 5.91 2.72 -10.56
C ALA A 224 4.41 3.07 -10.51
N GLY A 225 3.77 2.95 -9.33
CA GLY A 225 2.39 3.40 -9.12
C GLY A 225 2.18 4.89 -9.38
N LEU A 226 3.16 5.74 -9.02
CA LEU A 226 3.16 7.17 -9.30
C LEU A 226 3.19 7.45 -10.81
N LEU A 227 4.05 6.74 -11.54
CA LEU A 227 4.11 6.86 -13.01
C LEU A 227 2.78 6.44 -13.64
N VAL A 228 2.21 5.31 -13.21
CA VAL A 228 0.89 4.85 -13.65
C VAL A 228 -0.19 5.89 -13.37
N THR A 229 -0.20 6.45 -12.16
CA THR A 229 -1.11 7.54 -11.76
C THR A 229 -0.96 8.74 -12.69
N GLY A 230 0.27 9.17 -12.96
CA GLY A 230 0.56 10.33 -13.81
C GLY A 230 0.12 10.15 -15.26
N PHE A 231 0.31 8.96 -15.83
CA PHE A 231 0.02 8.68 -17.25
C PHE A 231 -1.40 8.17 -17.53
N ALA A 232 -2.01 7.44 -16.60
CA ALA A 232 -3.32 6.81 -16.81
C ALA A 232 -4.48 7.72 -16.36
N ILE A 233 -4.31 8.49 -15.30
CA ILE A 233 -5.39 9.29 -14.72
C ILE A 233 -5.39 10.68 -15.34
N ASN A 234 -6.33 10.91 -16.25
CA ASN A 234 -6.50 12.19 -16.95
C ASN A 234 -7.85 12.88 -16.66
N ALA A 235 -8.60 12.38 -15.67
CA ALA A 235 -9.85 13.01 -15.26
C ALA A 235 -9.62 14.44 -14.72
N GLY A 236 -10.36 15.41 -15.26
CA GLY A 236 -10.46 16.76 -14.72
C GLY A 236 -11.16 16.81 -13.36
N ARG A 237 -11.26 18.00 -12.74
CA ARG A 237 -11.96 18.22 -11.45
C ARG A 237 -13.30 17.47 -11.43
N GLN A 238 -13.55 16.67 -10.39
CA GLN A 238 -14.86 16.05 -10.19
C GLN A 238 -15.86 17.14 -9.80
N GLN A 239 -16.63 17.65 -10.77
CA GLN A 239 -17.78 18.49 -10.49
C GLN A 239 -18.85 17.62 -9.83
N HIS A 240 -19.19 17.91 -8.57
CA HIS A 240 -20.43 17.43 -7.98
C HIS A 240 -21.58 18.01 -8.82
N THR A 241 -22.26 17.16 -9.58
CA THR A 241 -23.52 17.54 -10.22
C THR A 241 -24.61 17.54 -9.14
N GLU A 242 -24.68 18.59 -8.33
CA GLU A 242 -25.91 18.92 -7.61
C GLU A 242 -26.92 19.46 -8.62
N GLY A 243 -27.68 18.53 -9.21
CA GLY A 243 -28.76 18.79 -10.15
C GLY A 243 -29.93 17.87 -9.87
N ALA A 244 -30.32 17.71 -8.61
CA ALA A 244 -31.63 17.16 -8.27
C ALA A 244 -32.65 18.29 -8.34
N ALA A 245 -33.30 18.44 -9.50
CA ALA A 245 -34.46 19.30 -9.64
C ALA A 245 -35.54 18.89 -8.63
N PRO A 246 -36.22 19.83 -7.94
CA PRO A 246 -37.33 19.49 -7.07
C PRO A 246 -38.47 18.95 -7.93
N VAL A 247 -38.81 17.67 -7.70
CA VAL A 247 -40.04 17.08 -8.22
C VAL A 247 -41.20 17.80 -7.54
N HIS A 248 -41.77 18.79 -8.22
CA HIS A 248 -43.06 19.36 -7.85
C HIS A 248 -44.10 18.25 -7.94
N MET A 249 -44.65 17.84 -6.78
CA MET A 249 -45.95 17.19 -6.73
C MET A 249 -47.01 18.24 -7.07
N GLY A 250 -47.72 17.99 -8.17
CA GLY A 250 -48.99 18.62 -8.52
C GLY A 250 -49.98 17.52 -8.86
#